data_AF-A0A5C6KUY8-F1
#
_entry.id   AF-A0A5C6KUY8-F1
#
_cell.length_a   1.000
_cell.length_b   1.000
_cell.length_c   1.000
_cell.angle_alpha   90.00
_cell.angle_beta   90.00
_cell.angle_gamma   90.00
#
_symmetry.space_group_name_H-M   'P 1'
#
loop_
_entity.id
_entity.type
_entity.pdbx_description
1 polymer ?
#
loop_
_entity_poly.entity_id
_entity_poly.type
_entity_poly.pdbx_seq_one_letter_code
_entity_poly.pdbx_strand_id
1 'polypeptide(L)' 'MKSTIEIISILKRLKKDSAYKYGIKPFGIFGSFAWNQQDEASDLDVFVTLQKSDFLLWKR' A
#
# COMPACT_ATOMS: atom_id res chain seq x y z
N MET A 1 -11.92 14.82 5.57
CA MET A 1 -10.84 13.79 5.48
C MET A 1 -11.45 12.38 5.60
N LYS A 2 -10.90 11.35 4.92
CA LYS A 2 -11.36 9.95 5.08
C LYS A 2 -10.86 9.35 6.41
N SER A 3 -11.64 8.48 7.03
CA SER A 3 -11.22 7.75 8.23
C SER A 3 -10.19 6.65 7.92
N THR A 4 -9.42 6.24 8.93
CA THR A 4 -8.49 5.10 8.83
C THR A 4 -9.20 3.82 8.37
N ILE A 5 -10.43 3.59 8.82
CA ILE A 5 -11.24 2.42 8.43
C ILE A 5 -11.57 2.47 6.93
N GLU A 6 -11.97 3.63 6.41
CA GLU A 6 -12.23 3.80 4.98
C GLU A 6 -10.97 3.57 4.15
N ILE A 7 -9.83 4.11 4.59
CA ILE A 7 -8.53 3.92 3.90
C ILE A 7 -8.17 2.43 3.85
N ILE A 8 -8.28 1.72 4.97
CA ILE A 8 -8.05 0.27 5.04
C ILE A 8 -8.98 -0.48 4.09
N SER A 9 -10.25 -0.08 3.99
CA SER A 9 -11.21 -0.72 3.08
C SER A 9 -10.81 -0.54 1.60
N ILE A 10 -10.32 0.65 1.24
CA ILE A 10 -9.84 0.98 -0.11
C ILE A 10 -8.61 0.15 -0.45
N LEU A 11 -7.64 0.09 0.47
CA LEU A 11 -6.41 -0.69 0.27
C LEU A 11 -6.69 -2.19 0.14
N LYS A 12 -7.63 -2.73 0.93
CA LYS A 12 -8.08 -4.13 0.80
C LYS A 12 -8.69 -4.42 -0.58
N ARG A 13 -9.52 -3.50 -1.10
CA ARG A 13 -10.10 -3.61 -2.45
C ARG A 13 -9.02 -3.54 -3.52
N LEU A 14 -8.10 -2.59 -3.43
CA LEU A 14 -6.94 -2.47 -4.33
C LEU A 14 -6.11 -3.75 -4.37
N LYS A 15 -5.86 -4.40 -3.22
CA LYS A 15 -5.19 -5.71 -3.18
C LYS A 15 -5.95 -6.75 -3.97
N LYS A 16 -7.26 -6.86 -3.72
CA LYS A 16 -8.10 -7.86 -4.36
C LYS A 16 -8.08 -7.71 -5.88
N ASP A 17 -8.15 -6.46 -6.36
CA ASP A 17 -8.32 -6.17 -7.77
C ASP A 17 -6.99 -6.11 -8.54
N SER A 18 -5.90 -5.70 -7.88
CA SER A 18 -4.64 -5.35 -8.55
C SER A 18 -3.40 -6.08 -8.05
N ALA A 19 -3.48 -6.89 -6.96
CA ALA A 19 -2.27 -7.50 -6.40
C ALA A 19 -1.57 -8.45 -7.36
N TYR A 20 -2.33 -9.20 -8.16
CA TYR A 20 -1.76 -10.07 -9.17
C TYR A 20 -1.00 -9.30 -10.26
N LYS A 21 -1.60 -8.21 -10.76
CA LYS A 21 -1.04 -7.41 -11.88
C LYS A 21 0.32 -6.81 -11.55
N TYR A 22 0.50 -6.35 -10.31
CA TYR A 22 1.71 -5.64 -9.89
C TYR A 22 2.62 -6.45 -8.97
N GLY A 23 2.31 -7.73 -8.73
CA GLY A 23 3.02 -8.57 -7.77
C GLY A 23 3.00 -7.99 -6.35
N ILE A 24 1.93 -7.30 -5.96
CA ILE A 24 1.84 -6.65 -4.65
C ILE A 24 1.67 -7.72 -3.57
N LYS A 25 2.63 -7.76 -2.64
CA LYS A 25 2.60 -8.58 -1.43
C LYS A 25 1.92 -7.78 -0.28
N PRO A 26 2.31 -7.84 1.02
CA PRO A 26 1.64 -7.01 2.01
C PRO A 26 1.95 -5.52 1.80
N PHE A 27 0.95 -4.69 2.05
CA PHE A 27 1.08 -3.24 2.22
C PHE A 27 0.51 -2.88 3.59
N GLY A 28 0.98 -1.78 4.15
CA GLY A 28 0.49 -1.25 5.42
C GLY A 28 0.52 0.26 5.42
N ILE A 29 -0.15 0.84 6.41
CA ILE A 29 -0.24 2.28 6.62
C ILE A 29 0.76 2.66 7.69
N PHE A 30 1.38 3.82 7.54
CA PHE A 30 2.26 4.43 8.54
C PHE A 30 1.82 5.85 8.87
N GLY A 31 2.51 6.49 9.81
CA GLY A 31 2.24 7.89 10.15
C GLY A 31 0.95 8.11 10.92
N SER A 32 0.35 9.29 10.79
CA SER A 32 -0.78 9.75 11.59
C SER A 32 -2.00 8.82 11.49
N PHE A 33 -2.25 8.25 10.31
CA PHE A 33 -3.33 7.28 10.08
C PHE A 33 -3.14 5.96 10.83
N ALA A 34 -1.90 5.53 11.09
CA ALA A 34 -1.63 4.31 11.86
C ALA A 34 -1.96 4.48 13.36
N TRP A 35 -1.86 5.72 13.86
CA TRP A 35 -2.15 6.08 15.26
C TRP A 35 -3.54 6.70 15.45
N ASN A 36 -4.32 6.81 14.37
CA ASN A 36 -5.63 7.48 14.36
C ASN A 36 -5.56 8.96 14.81
N GLN A 37 -4.46 9.65 14.47
CA GLN A 37 -4.15 11.04 14.81
C GLN A 37 -4.17 11.97 13.58
N GLN A 38 -4.67 11.50 12.44
CA GLN A 38 -4.76 12.29 11.22
C GLN A 38 -5.73 13.47 11.37
N ASP A 39 -5.46 14.54 10.63
CA ASP A 39 -6.28 15.75 10.49
C ASP A 39 -6.41 16.17 9.01
N GLU A 40 -7.14 17.25 8.73
CA GLU A 40 -7.39 17.66 7.34
C GLU A 40 -6.14 18.02 6.53
N ALA A 41 -5.02 18.32 7.21
CA ALA A 41 -3.73 18.62 6.58
C ALA A 41 -2.83 17.38 6.48
N SER A 42 -3.25 16.24 7.03
CA SER A 42 -2.43 15.03 7.08
C SER A 42 -2.35 14.32 5.73
N ASP A 43 -1.12 13.98 5.37
CA ASP A 43 -0.82 13.09 4.26
C ASP A 43 -1.09 11.62 4.62
N LEU A 44 -1.14 10.74 3.61
CA LEU A 44 -1.28 9.30 3.77
C LEU A 44 0.02 8.57 3.41
N ASP A 45 0.68 8.01 4.41
CA ASP A 45 1.87 7.19 4.22
C ASP A 45 1.51 5.70 4.05
N VAL A 46 1.92 5.12 2.92
CA VAL A 46 1.72 3.69 2.62
C VAL A 46 3.03 3.06 2.21
N PHE A 47 3.36 1.91 2.80
CA PHE A 47 4.44 1.07 2.31
C PHE A 47 3.86 -0.13 1.56
N VAL A 48 4.56 -0.57 0.51
CA VAL A 48 4.21 -1.74 -0.28
C VAL A 48 5.40 -2.66 -0.42
N THR A 49 5.19 -3.94 -0.14
CA THR A 49 6.16 -4.97 -0.51
C THR A 49 5.77 -5.52 -1.87
N LEU A 50 6.69 -5.52 -2.82
CA LEU A 50 6.47 -6.09 -4.15
C LEU A 50 7.18 -7.44 -4.28
N GLN A 51 6.66 -8.29 -5.17
CA GLN A 51 7.39 -9.46 -5.63
C GLN A 51 8.65 -8.98 -6.34
N LYS A 52 9.77 -9.64 -6.02
CA LYS A 52 11.03 -9.41 -6.72
C LYS A 52 10.81 -9.74 -8.19
N SER A 53 11.08 -8.78 -9.06
CA SER A 53 11.00 -9.01 -10.50
C SER A 53 12.08 -10.02 -10.90
N ASP A 54 11.70 -11.01 -11.70
CA ASP A 54 12.62 -11.92 -12.36
C ASP A 54 13.27 -11.20 -13.54
N PHE A 55 14.12 -10.20 -13.24
CA PHE A 55 15.01 -9.66 -14.23
C PHE A 55 16.05 -10.73 -14.54
N LEU A 56 15.88 -11.41 -15.67
CA LEU A 56 16.96 -12.14 -16.33
C LEU A 56 18.03 -11.10 -16.71
N LEU A 57 18.96 -10.85 -15.80
CA LEU A 57 20.20 -10.17 -16.13
C LEU A 57 20.97 -11.13 -17.01
N TRP A 58 20.88 -10.93 -18.33
CA TRP A 58 21.74 -11.62 -19.29
C TRP A 58 23.18 -11.20 -18.97
N LYS A 59 23.85 -11.95 -18.10
CA LYS A 59 25.28 -11.79 -17.88
C LYS A 59 25.97 -12.26 -19.17
N ARG A 60 26.54 -11.31 -19.90
CA ARG A 60 27.50 -11.56 -20.97
C ARG A 60 28.80 -12.07 -20.37
#